data_AF-A0A975B115-F1
#
_entry.id   AF-A0A975B115-F1
#
_cell.length_a   1.000
_cell.length_b   1.000
_cell.length_c   1.000
_cell.angle_alpha   90.00
_cell.angle_beta   90.00
_cell.angle_gamma   90.00
#
_symmetry.space_group_name_H-M   'P 1'
#
loop_
_entity.id
_entity.type
_entity.pdbx_description
1 polymer ?
#
loop_
_entity_poly.entity_id
_entity_poly.type
_entity_poly.pdbx_seq_one_letter_code
_entity_poly.pdbx_strand_id
1 'polypeptide(L)'
;MKQQELVFDFINTLSYPVVLVTQEQEDAEYIVSYSNQKMKNILNHKESLEPQLPSSFLEILDSHKEEIDANGIMVNNIEFSDKFYNINIIKNLNHILITFIEIEMENLFESITFKDIGSACSAMIVVLNDKGELVDANECFLAFVGIKKEEVLFKNFFQSFIPGSVEQLNQHFSKLLENDTNNNHFVTPLKDINGDGYRINWQVSKMVRQNQNFIIAVGSDISSLIEQSNNFKEKLDSIKVGFEYFPFAVGYMNSTGTFTTINKKFMKMFHIKDENAHIDFNQIPFFKKNIDFDQMSENIKLIKELSYKVKYPTKNKVLNISVDIRMLSGKKESSKLYIVVAHKIKS
;
A
#
# COMPACT_ATOMS: atom_id res chain seq x y z
N MET A 1 -52.67 -6.84 40.28
CA MET A 1 -51.29 -6.52 39.89
C MET A 1 -50.94 -5.15 40.41
N LYS A 2 -49.88 -5.03 41.20
CA LYS A 2 -49.36 -3.71 41.60
C LYS A 2 -48.73 -3.05 40.36
N GLN A 3 -48.79 -1.72 40.23
CA GLN A 3 -48.23 -1.00 39.08
C GLN A 3 -46.76 -1.37 38.77
N GLN A 4 -45.98 -1.74 39.78
CA GLN A 4 -44.60 -2.23 39.63
C GLN A 4 -44.48 -3.54 38.84
N GLU A 5 -45.42 -4.48 39.00
CA GLU A 5 -45.40 -5.76 38.27
C GLU A 5 -45.61 -5.53 36.77
N LEU A 6 -46.51 -4.60 36.39
CA LEU A 6 -46.75 -4.23 35.00
C LEU A 6 -45.50 -3.64 34.32
N VAL A 7 -44.73 -2.82 35.05
CA VAL A 7 -43.51 -2.20 34.53
C VAL A 7 -42.42 -3.25 34.34
N PHE A 8 -42.25 -4.18 35.28
CA PHE A 8 -41.28 -5.26 35.14
C PHE A 8 -41.64 -6.25 34.05
N ASP A 9 -42.93 -6.55 33.87
CA ASP A 9 -43.41 -7.36 32.76
C ASP A 9 -43.09 -6.69 31.41
N PHE A 10 -43.34 -5.38 31.29
CA PHE A 10 -42.99 -4.62 30.09
C PHE A 10 -41.48 -4.64 29.82
N ILE A 11 -40.64 -4.36 30.84
CA ILE A 11 -39.17 -4.36 30.68
C ILE A 11 -38.66 -5.75 30.25
N ASN A 12 -39.28 -6.84 30.73
CA ASN A 12 -38.96 -8.19 30.30
C ASN A 12 -39.31 -8.47 28.82
N THR A 13 -40.25 -7.74 28.22
CA THR A 13 -40.56 -7.86 26.78
C THR A 13 -39.54 -7.17 25.88
N LEU A 14 -38.66 -6.32 26.43
CA LEU A 14 -37.70 -5.57 25.63
C LEU A 14 -36.64 -6.49 25.01
N SER A 15 -36.31 -6.21 23.75
CA SER A 15 -35.35 -6.97 22.96
C SER A 15 -33.89 -6.68 23.29
N TYR A 16 -33.60 -5.78 24.22
CA TYR A 16 -32.26 -5.38 24.60
C TYR A 16 -32.02 -5.61 26.11
N PRO A 17 -30.76 -5.77 26.56
CA PRO A 17 -30.44 -5.82 27.97
C PRO A 17 -30.83 -4.53 28.68
N VAL A 18 -31.44 -4.66 29.86
CA VAL A 18 -31.90 -3.54 30.67
C VAL A 18 -31.54 -3.77 32.14
N VAL A 19 -31.06 -2.71 32.79
CA VAL A 19 -30.84 -2.62 34.23
C VAL A 19 -31.64 -1.44 34.78
N LEU A 20 -32.29 -1.66 35.91
CA LEU A 20 -32.81 -0.59 36.75
C LEU A 20 -31.95 -0.50 38.00
N VAL A 21 -31.36 0.65 38.22
CA VAL A 21 -30.55 0.96 39.40
C VAL A 21 -31.34 1.90 40.28
N THR A 22 -31.34 1.66 41.58
CA THR A 22 -31.90 2.58 42.57
C THR A 22 -30.75 3.28 43.29
N GLN A 23 -30.91 4.57 43.48
CA GLN A 23 -29.99 5.41 44.23
C GLN A 23 -30.80 6.15 45.29
N GLU A 24 -30.60 5.83 46.57
CA GLU A 24 -31.42 6.39 47.67
C GLU A 24 -31.06 7.85 48.00
N GLN A 25 -29.81 8.26 47.76
CA GLN A 25 -29.29 9.63 47.94
C GLN A 25 -28.23 9.93 46.88
N GLU A 26 -27.94 11.19 46.58
CA GLU A 26 -26.96 11.55 45.53
C GLU A 26 -25.59 10.90 45.73
N ASP A 27 -25.15 10.62 46.96
CA ASP A 27 -23.87 9.93 47.24
C ASP A 27 -24.04 8.48 47.72
N ALA A 28 -25.23 7.90 47.57
CA ALA A 28 -25.48 6.50 47.90
C ALA A 28 -24.94 5.56 46.81
N GLU A 29 -24.57 4.35 47.22
CA GLU A 29 -24.20 3.27 46.32
C GLU A 29 -25.34 2.95 45.34
N TYR A 30 -24.95 2.63 44.11
CA TYR A 30 -25.85 2.18 43.06
C TYR A 30 -26.28 0.73 43.31
N ILE A 31 -27.54 0.52 43.66
CA ILE A 31 -28.09 -0.82 43.93
C ILE A 31 -28.89 -1.27 42.71
N VAL A 32 -28.57 -2.43 42.15
CA VAL A 32 -29.36 -3.00 41.05
C VAL A 32 -30.69 -3.51 41.59
N SER A 33 -31.72 -2.69 41.44
CA SER A 33 -33.09 -3.04 41.83
C SER A 33 -33.73 -4.07 40.93
N TYR A 34 -33.37 -4.08 39.63
CA TYR A 34 -33.90 -5.04 38.68
C TYR A 34 -33.02 -5.20 37.44
N SER A 35 -33.04 -6.39 36.84
CA SER A 35 -32.44 -6.69 35.53
C SER A 35 -33.33 -7.65 34.74
N ASN A 36 -33.46 -7.41 33.44
CA ASN A 36 -34.18 -8.35 32.58
C ASN A 36 -33.35 -9.60 32.28
N GLN A 37 -33.97 -10.64 31.72
CA GLN A 37 -33.29 -11.92 31.48
C GLN A 37 -32.05 -11.78 30.59
N LYS A 38 -32.09 -10.89 29.58
CA LYS A 38 -30.96 -10.63 28.69
C LYS A 38 -29.77 -10.09 29.45
N MET A 39 -29.99 -9.12 30.33
CA MET A 39 -28.93 -8.57 31.16
C MET A 39 -28.41 -9.59 32.17
N LYS A 40 -29.27 -10.38 32.80
CA LYS A 40 -28.85 -11.45 33.73
C LYS A 40 -27.89 -12.44 33.07
N ASN A 41 -28.15 -12.77 31.80
CA ASN A 41 -27.27 -13.65 31.02
C ASN A 41 -25.89 -13.00 30.78
N ILE A 42 -25.83 -11.69 30.51
CA ILE A 42 -24.58 -10.95 30.26
C ILE A 42 -23.75 -10.81 31.55
N LEU A 43 -24.41 -10.58 32.68
CA LEU A 43 -23.78 -10.46 34.00
C LEU A 43 -23.30 -11.82 34.56
N ASN A 44 -23.46 -12.93 33.82
CA ASN A 44 -23.02 -14.28 34.21
C ASN A 44 -23.51 -14.71 35.62
N HIS A 45 -24.74 -14.33 35.99
CA HIS A 45 -25.29 -14.72 37.29
C HIS A 45 -25.62 -16.22 37.34
N LYS A 46 -24.72 -17.00 37.94
CA LYS A 46 -25.04 -18.29 38.54
C LYS A 46 -25.89 -18.06 39.78
N GLU A 47 -27.22 -18.01 39.60
CA GLU A 47 -28.33 -18.24 40.56
C GLU A 47 -28.27 -17.78 42.04
N SER A 48 -27.24 -17.12 42.56
CA SER A 48 -27.23 -16.63 43.95
C SER A 48 -26.32 -15.42 44.15
N LEU A 49 -26.86 -14.46 44.92
CA LEU A 49 -26.34 -13.15 45.32
C LEU A 49 -26.56 -12.05 44.30
N GLU A 50 -27.01 -10.92 44.84
CA GLU A 50 -27.63 -9.77 44.18
C GLU A 50 -26.83 -9.28 42.96
N PRO A 51 -27.51 -8.83 41.89
CA PRO A 51 -26.82 -8.28 40.74
C PRO A 51 -25.99 -7.06 41.12
N GLN A 52 -24.70 -7.10 40.79
CA GLN A 52 -23.80 -5.96 40.94
C GLN A 52 -23.32 -5.52 39.57
N LEU A 53 -23.29 -4.19 39.38
CA LEU A 53 -22.69 -3.61 38.19
C LEU A 53 -21.15 -3.70 38.31
N PRO A 54 -20.44 -4.07 37.25
CA PRO A 54 -18.98 -4.04 37.25
C PRO A 54 -18.43 -2.65 37.57
N SER A 55 -17.26 -2.60 38.20
CA SER A 55 -16.62 -1.34 38.65
C SER A 55 -16.43 -0.34 37.52
N SER A 56 -16.01 -0.80 36.34
CA SER A 56 -15.85 0.02 35.14
C SER A 56 -17.15 0.71 34.71
N PHE A 57 -18.30 0.09 34.99
CA PHE A 57 -19.60 0.66 34.67
C PHE A 57 -20.03 1.71 35.70
N LEU A 58 -19.69 1.51 36.98
CA LEU A 58 -19.91 2.51 38.02
C LEU A 58 -19.13 3.81 37.72
N GLU A 59 -17.88 3.69 37.23
CA GLU A 59 -17.09 4.84 36.78
C GLU A 59 -17.74 5.63 35.64
N ILE A 60 -18.43 4.94 34.72
CA ILE A 60 -19.19 5.60 33.63
C ILE A 60 -20.39 6.38 34.20
N LEU A 61 -21.13 5.78 35.13
CA LEU A 61 -22.24 6.45 35.80
C LEU A 61 -21.77 7.68 36.58
N ASP A 62 -20.66 7.55 37.33
CA ASP A 62 -20.09 8.65 38.11
C ASP A 62 -19.58 9.78 37.23
N SER A 63 -18.88 9.47 36.14
CA SER A 63 -18.35 10.47 35.19
C SER A 63 -19.43 11.29 34.48
N HIS A 64 -20.65 10.74 34.35
CA HIS A 64 -21.77 11.43 33.72
C HIS A 64 -22.89 11.80 34.70
N LYS A 65 -22.67 11.66 36.01
CA LYS A 65 -23.71 11.83 37.05
C LYS A 65 -24.44 13.18 36.99
N GLU A 66 -23.72 14.25 36.63
CA GLU A 66 -24.27 15.60 36.47
C GLU A 66 -25.05 15.81 35.17
N GLU A 67 -24.80 14.97 34.15
CA GLU A 67 -25.43 15.07 32.84
C GLU A 67 -26.70 14.21 32.74
N ILE A 68 -26.86 13.20 33.60
CA ILE A 68 -28.03 12.31 33.57
C ILE A 68 -29.26 13.02 34.16
N ASP A 69 -30.19 13.37 33.30
CA ASP A 69 -31.49 13.95 33.66
C ASP A 69 -32.67 13.07 33.16
N ALA A 70 -33.87 13.65 33.15
CA ALA A 70 -35.09 13.00 32.65
C ALA A 70 -35.10 12.83 31.12
N ASN A 71 -34.29 13.57 30.37
CA ASN A 71 -34.13 13.44 28.92
C ASN A 71 -33.12 12.34 28.56
N GLY A 72 -32.26 11.98 29.51
CA GLY A 72 -31.29 10.90 29.41
C GLY A 72 -30.06 11.25 28.58
N ILE A 73 -29.04 10.41 28.71
CA ILE A 73 -27.78 10.53 27.98
C ILE A 73 -27.50 9.25 27.21
N MET A 74 -26.83 9.40 26.06
CA MET A 74 -26.36 8.27 25.27
C MET A 74 -24.83 8.23 25.31
N VAL A 75 -24.28 7.17 25.89
CA VAL A 75 -22.84 6.91 25.93
C VAL A 75 -22.53 5.83 24.88
N ASN A 76 -21.66 6.15 23.92
CA ASN A 76 -21.42 5.27 22.78
C ASN A 76 -20.18 4.39 22.95
N ASN A 77 -20.16 3.26 22.26
CA ASN A 77 -18.99 2.38 22.11
C ASN A 77 -18.39 1.88 23.45
N ILE A 78 -19.24 1.59 24.44
CA ILE A 78 -18.78 1.04 25.72
C ILE A 78 -18.54 -0.46 25.59
N GLU A 79 -17.33 -0.90 25.90
CA GLU A 79 -16.98 -2.31 25.96
C GLU A 79 -17.47 -2.93 27.27
N PHE A 80 -18.25 -4.01 27.16
CA PHE A 80 -18.84 -4.71 28.29
C PHE A 80 -19.00 -6.20 27.96
N SER A 81 -18.47 -7.09 28.80
CA SER A 81 -18.53 -8.55 28.59
C SER A 81 -18.13 -8.99 27.17
N ASP A 82 -16.99 -8.48 26.68
CA ASP A 82 -16.42 -8.76 25.35
C ASP A 82 -17.29 -8.33 24.15
N LYS A 83 -18.22 -7.40 24.36
CA LYS A 83 -19.10 -6.82 23.35
C LYS A 83 -19.16 -5.30 23.48
N PHE A 84 -19.51 -4.61 22.42
CA PHE A 84 -19.68 -3.16 22.44
C PHE A 84 -21.16 -2.77 22.51
N TYR A 85 -21.45 -1.73 23.29
CA TYR A 85 -22.81 -1.24 23.50
C TYR A 85 -22.87 0.28 23.39
N ASN A 86 -23.94 0.78 22.76
CA ASN A 86 -24.43 2.13 23.01
C ASN A 86 -25.40 2.06 24.20
N ILE A 87 -25.12 2.81 25.25
CA ILE A 87 -25.87 2.77 26.49
C ILE A 87 -26.69 4.03 26.60
N ASN A 88 -28.00 3.88 26.79
CA ASN A 88 -28.88 4.99 27.12
C ASN A 88 -29.18 4.96 28.62
N ILE A 89 -28.95 6.08 29.29
CA ILE A 89 -29.11 6.23 30.74
C ILE A 89 -30.14 7.31 30.99
N ILE A 90 -31.26 6.95 31.62
CA ILE A 90 -32.35 7.88 31.96
C ILE A 90 -32.54 7.87 33.47
N LYS A 91 -32.54 9.04 34.11
CA LYS A 91 -32.72 9.17 35.56
C LYS A 91 -34.05 9.83 35.88
N ASN A 92 -34.70 9.30 36.90
CA ASN A 92 -35.77 9.94 37.66
C ASN A 92 -35.36 10.01 39.14
N LEU A 93 -36.17 10.64 40.00
CA LEU A 93 -35.86 10.97 41.40
C LEU A 93 -34.99 9.95 42.14
N ASN A 94 -35.35 8.66 42.09
CA ASN A 94 -34.61 7.59 42.81
C ASN A 94 -34.19 6.41 41.90
N HIS A 95 -34.46 6.48 40.60
CA HIS A 95 -34.27 5.34 39.70
C HIS A 95 -33.53 5.76 38.44
N ILE A 96 -32.58 4.93 38.03
CA ILE A 96 -31.82 5.07 36.79
C ILE A 96 -32.13 3.85 35.93
N LEU A 97 -32.78 4.08 34.80
CA LEU A 97 -33.02 3.07 33.78
C LEU A 97 -31.87 3.10 32.79
N ILE A 98 -31.27 1.94 32.56
CA ILE A 98 -30.12 1.78 31.68
C ILE A 98 -30.47 0.74 30.63
N THR A 99 -30.41 1.13 29.36
CA THR A 99 -30.64 0.23 28.23
C THR A 99 -29.38 0.07 27.40
N PHE A 100 -29.11 -1.14 26.93
CA PHE A 100 -27.89 -1.50 26.23
C PHE A 100 -28.23 -1.89 24.78
N ILE A 101 -27.73 -1.14 23.82
CA ILE A 101 -27.91 -1.44 22.39
C ILE A 101 -26.60 -2.03 21.91
N GLU A 102 -26.57 -3.35 21.68
CA GLU A 102 -25.38 -4.05 21.18
C GLU A 102 -24.99 -3.51 19.81
N ILE A 103 -23.69 -3.26 19.64
CA ILE A 103 -23.08 -2.80 18.40
C ILE A 103 -22.38 -4.00 17.78
N GLU A 104 -22.74 -4.34 16.54
CA GLU A 104 -21.98 -5.32 15.76
C GLU A 104 -20.57 -4.78 15.48
N MET A 105 -19.56 -5.65 15.53
CA MET A 105 -18.16 -5.25 15.36
C MET A 105 -17.93 -4.51 14.04
N GLU A 106 -18.65 -4.90 12.99
CA GLU A 106 -18.64 -4.27 11.67
C GLU A 106 -19.05 -2.79 11.74
N ASN A 107 -20.00 -2.45 12.61
CA ASN A 107 -20.54 -1.09 12.76
C ASN A 107 -19.63 -0.19 13.59
N LEU A 108 -18.74 -0.74 14.43
CA LEU A 108 -17.71 0.06 15.10
C LEU A 108 -16.80 0.75 14.07
N PHE A 109 -16.52 0.07 12.97
CA PHE A 109 -15.65 0.58 11.92
C PHE A 109 -16.32 1.65 11.03
N GLU A 110 -17.65 1.74 11.04
CA GLU A 110 -18.37 2.84 10.36
C GLU A 110 -18.09 4.19 11.01
N SER A 111 -17.67 4.19 12.29
CA SER A 111 -17.37 5.40 13.06
C SER A 111 -15.90 5.81 13.07
N ILE A 112 -15.02 5.08 12.36
CA ILE A 112 -13.59 5.43 12.30
C ILE A 112 -13.45 6.85 11.75
N THR A 113 -12.78 7.69 12.52
CA THR A 113 -12.57 9.08 12.15
C THR A 113 -11.35 9.24 11.25
N PHE A 114 -11.30 10.37 10.54
CA PHE A 114 -10.11 10.79 9.81
C PHE A 114 -8.86 10.82 10.69
N LYS A 115 -9.02 11.17 11.98
CA LYS A 115 -7.92 11.20 12.95
C LYS A 115 -7.37 9.80 13.21
N ASP A 116 -8.24 8.81 13.35
CA ASP A 116 -7.84 7.41 13.60
C ASP A 116 -7.06 6.86 12.39
N ILE A 117 -7.58 7.05 11.17
CA ILE A 117 -6.90 6.64 9.93
C ILE A 117 -5.59 7.41 9.75
N GLY A 118 -5.64 8.73 9.94
CA GLY A 118 -4.49 9.61 9.76
C GLY A 118 -3.35 9.31 10.72
N SER A 119 -3.65 8.85 11.93
CA SER A 119 -2.65 8.50 12.95
C SER A 119 -2.00 7.13 12.72
N ALA A 120 -2.75 6.17 12.18
CA ALA A 120 -2.23 4.84 11.84
C ALA A 120 -1.48 4.81 10.49
N CYS A 121 -1.75 5.77 9.59
CA CYS A 121 -1.18 5.78 8.25
C CYS A 121 0.17 6.50 8.19
N SER A 122 1.18 5.86 7.61
CA SER A 122 2.47 6.50 7.29
C SER A 122 2.44 7.32 5.99
N ALA A 123 1.29 7.41 5.32
CA ALA A 123 1.11 8.24 4.14
C ALA A 123 0.66 9.65 4.55
N MET A 124 1.02 10.64 3.72
CA MET A 124 0.51 11.99 3.88
C MET A 124 -0.95 12.01 3.46
N ILE A 125 -1.82 12.61 4.26
CA ILE A 125 -3.23 12.77 3.92
C ILE A 125 -3.59 14.24 4.06
N VAL A 126 -4.17 14.80 3.00
CA VAL A 126 -4.67 16.18 2.98
C VAL A 126 -6.11 16.21 2.48
N VAL A 127 -6.89 17.14 3.03
CA VAL A 127 -8.27 17.41 2.62
C VAL A 127 -8.34 18.83 2.11
N LEU A 128 -8.82 19.01 0.89
CA LEU A 128 -8.94 20.30 0.22
C LEU A 128 -10.41 20.65 0.00
N ASN A 129 -10.77 21.93 0.09
CA ASN A 129 -12.06 22.43 -0.41
C ASN A 129 -12.04 22.62 -1.93
N ASP A 130 -13.16 23.05 -2.51
CA ASP A 130 -13.34 23.34 -3.94
C ASP A 130 -12.44 24.45 -4.50
N LYS A 131 -11.77 25.24 -3.64
CA LYS A 131 -10.77 26.24 -4.01
C LYS A 131 -9.33 25.74 -3.91
N GLY A 132 -9.14 24.48 -3.50
CA GLY A 132 -7.82 23.89 -3.26
C GLY A 132 -7.15 24.38 -1.98
N GLU A 133 -7.92 24.91 -1.03
CA GLU A 133 -7.43 25.32 0.30
C GLU A 133 -7.50 24.13 1.26
N LEU A 134 -6.50 24.01 2.13
CA LEU A 134 -6.43 22.94 3.13
C LEU A 134 -7.50 23.10 4.20
N VAL A 135 -8.37 22.10 4.32
CA VAL A 135 -9.40 21.99 5.34
C VAL A 135 -8.91 21.11 6.50
N ASP A 136 -8.14 20.07 6.20
CA ASP A 136 -7.50 19.22 7.21
C ASP A 136 -6.26 18.53 6.62
N ALA A 137 -5.38 18.06 7.49
CA ALA A 137 -4.23 17.23 7.14
C ALA A 137 -3.84 16.33 8.32
N ASN A 138 -3.28 15.16 8.03
CA ASN A 138 -2.76 14.29 9.09
C ASN A 138 -1.38 14.75 9.57
N GLU A 139 -0.97 14.24 10.74
CA GLU A 139 0.32 14.55 11.37
C GLU A 139 1.51 14.19 10.45
N CYS A 140 1.38 13.16 9.61
CA CYS A 140 2.44 12.79 8.67
C CYS A 140 2.72 13.93 7.68
N PHE A 141 1.69 14.53 7.08
CA PHE A 141 1.87 15.69 6.19
C PHE A 141 2.44 16.88 6.94
N LEU A 142 1.90 17.21 8.11
CA LEU A 142 2.34 18.36 8.92
C LEU A 142 3.81 18.25 9.33
N ALA A 143 4.22 17.07 9.80
CA ALA A 143 5.61 16.78 10.16
C ALA A 143 6.53 16.82 8.93
N PHE A 144 6.06 16.35 7.77
CA PHE A 144 6.83 16.38 6.52
C PHE A 144 7.14 17.82 6.09
N VAL A 145 6.13 18.70 6.05
CA VAL A 145 6.31 20.10 5.63
C VAL A 145 6.84 21.00 6.75
N GLY A 146 6.78 20.54 7.99
CA GLY A 146 7.30 21.27 9.16
C GLY A 146 6.44 22.42 9.63
N ILE A 147 5.12 22.33 9.44
CA ILE A 147 4.19 23.41 9.79
C ILE A 147 3.14 22.89 10.77
N LYS A 148 2.75 23.74 11.72
CA LYS A 148 1.68 23.44 12.67
C LYS A 148 0.31 23.46 12.00
N LYS A 149 -0.62 22.65 12.49
CA LYS A 149 -1.97 22.53 11.93
C LYS A 149 -2.64 23.90 11.76
N GLU A 150 -2.56 24.77 12.76
CA GLU A 150 -3.21 26.09 12.75
C GLU A 150 -2.69 27.01 11.66
N GLU A 151 -1.44 26.84 11.24
CA GLU A 151 -0.78 27.64 10.22
C GLU A 151 -1.03 27.11 8.79
N VAL A 152 -1.53 25.88 8.66
CA VAL A 152 -1.78 25.22 7.37
C VAL A 152 -3.22 25.39 6.90
N LEU A 153 -4.16 25.50 7.85
CA LEU A 153 -5.58 25.64 7.55
C LEU A 153 -5.85 26.85 6.65
N PHE A 154 -6.69 26.61 5.63
CA PHE A 154 -7.12 27.57 4.62
C PHE A 154 -6.02 28.11 3.69
N LYS A 155 -4.77 27.63 3.79
CA LYS A 155 -3.76 27.95 2.77
C LYS A 155 -4.06 27.20 1.48
N ASN A 156 -3.88 27.87 0.35
CA ASN A 156 -3.98 27.23 -0.96
C ASN A 156 -2.83 26.20 -1.11
N PHE A 157 -3.19 24.93 -1.27
CA PHE A 157 -2.24 23.82 -1.27
C PHE A 157 -1.23 23.93 -2.41
N PHE A 158 -1.71 24.19 -3.63
CA PHE A 158 -0.88 24.23 -4.82
C PHE A 158 0.11 25.39 -4.80
N GLN A 159 -0.31 26.56 -4.33
CA GLN A 159 0.57 27.73 -4.23
C GLN A 159 1.58 27.63 -3.09
N SER A 160 1.20 27.00 -1.97
CA SER A 160 2.02 27.01 -0.75
C SER A 160 3.04 25.89 -0.72
N PHE A 161 2.70 24.70 -1.24
CA PHE A 161 3.50 23.49 -1.04
C PHE A 161 4.08 22.92 -2.33
N ILE A 162 3.47 23.19 -3.49
CA ILE A 162 3.92 22.61 -4.75
C ILE A 162 4.76 23.61 -5.54
N PRO A 163 6.08 23.39 -5.69
CA PRO A 163 6.91 24.28 -6.50
C PRO A 163 6.64 24.07 -8.00
N GLY A 164 6.43 25.16 -8.75
CA GLY A 164 6.33 25.13 -10.21
C GLY A 164 5.09 25.84 -10.77
N SER A 165 4.70 25.50 -12.00
CA SER A 165 3.52 26.06 -12.67
C SER A 165 2.24 25.50 -12.04
N VAL A 166 1.58 26.36 -11.27
CA VAL A 166 0.32 26.06 -10.58
C VAL A 166 -0.85 25.94 -11.57
N GLU A 167 -0.76 26.54 -12.77
CA GLU A 167 -1.87 26.57 -13.72
C GLU A 167 -2.28 25.17 -14.20
N GLN A 168 -1.32 24.30 -14.50
CA GLN A 168 -1.61 22.93 -14.96
C GLN A 168 -2.26 22.09 -13.86
N LEU A 169 -1.82 22.27 -12.61
CA LEU A 169 -2.39 21.58 -11.46
C LEU A 169 -3.80 22.06 -11.16
N ASN A 170 -4.04 23.38 -11.24
CA ASN A 170 -5.38 23.93 -11.09
C ASN A 170 -6.33 23.42 -12.17
N GLN A 171 -5.88 23.32 -13.43
CA GLN A 171 -6.71 22.74 -14.49
C GLN A 171 -7.02 21.26 -14.24
N HIS A 172 -6.06 20.49 -13.74
CA HIS A 172 -6.29 19.10 -13.35
C HIS A 172 -7.28 19.02 -12.19
N PHE A 173 -7.12 19.87 -11.18
CA PHE A 173 -7.99 19.98 -10.03
C PHE A 173 -9.44 20.35 -10.39
N SER A 174 -9.64 21.33 -11.28
CA SER A 174 -10.98 21.67 -11.78
C SER A 174 -11.66 20.48 -12.46
N LYS A 175 -10.92 19.72 -13.27
CA LYS A 175 -11.45 18.50 -13.90
C LYS A 175 -11.80 17.41 -12.89
N LEU A 176 -11.07 17.32 -11.77
CA LEU A 176 -11.38 16.39 -10.67
C LEU A 176 -12.66 16.77 -9.94
N LEU A 177 -12.95 18.08 -9.81
CA LEU A 177 -14.19 18.55 -9.21
C LEU A 177 -15.40 18.30 -10.12
N GLU A 178 -15.20 18.44 -11.44
CA GLU A 178 -16.25 18.25 -12.45
C GLU A 178 -16.60 16.78 -12.72
N ASN A 179 -15.62 15.87 -12.66
CA ASN A 179 -15.82 14.44 -12.94
C ASN A 179 -16.06 13.62 -11.67
N ASP A 180 -17.00 12.68 -11.69
CA ASP A 180 -17.17 11.67 -10.63
C ASP A 180 -16.18 10.49 -10.76
N THR A 181 -14.97 10.76 -11.28
CA THR A 181 -13.96 9.72 -11.42
C THR A 181 -13.26 9.47 -10.09
N ASN A 182 -13.59 8.31 -9.50
CA ASN A 182 -12.85 7.77 -8.37
C ASN A 182 -11.43 7.35 -8.80
N ASN A 183 -10.44 7.60 -7.95
CA ASN A 183 -9.04 7.15 -8.09
C ASN A 183 -8.25 7.80 -9.24
N ASN A 184 -8.12 9.12 -9.20
CA ASN A 184 -7.12 9.78 -10.02
C ASN A 184 -5.76 9.77 -9.33
N HIS A 185 -4.70 9.68 -10.13
CA HIS A 185 -3.33 9.69 -9.64
C HIS A 185 -2.52 10.77 -10.36
N PHE A 186 -1.73 11.52 -9.62
CA PHE A 186 -0.78 12.47 -10.19
C PHE A 186 0.46 12.61 -9.31
N VAL A 187 1.57 12.98 -9.94
CA VAL A 187 2.85 13.16 -9.24
C VAL A 187 3.18 14.64 -9.17
N THR A 188 3.43 15.16 -7.97
CA THR A 188 3.95 16.53 -7.78
C THR A 188 5.30 16.52 -7.10
N PRO A 189 6.12 17.57 -7.34
CA PRO A 189 7.18 17.87 -6.41
C PRO A 189 6.58 18.38 -5.08
N LEU A 190 7.19 18.02 -3.96
CA LEU A 190 6.89 18.57 -2.64
C LEU A 190 8.21 18.85 -1.93
N LYS A 191 8.28 19.93 -1.15
CA LYS A 191 9.45 20.19 -0.30
C LYS A 191 9.17 19.78 1.13
N ASP A 192 10.15 19.16 1.77
CA ASP A 192 10.11 18.91 3.20
C ASP A 192 10.47 20.17 4.01
N ILE A 193 10.49 20.03 5.34
CA ILE A 193 10.90 21.09 6.27
C ILE A 193 12.33 21.60 6.05
N ASN A 194 13.23 20.78 5.51
CA ASN A 194 14.62 21.15 5.23
C ASN A 194 14.76 21.83 3.86
N GLY A 195 13.70 21.83 3.05
CA GLY A 195 13.68 22.35 1.69
C GLY A 195 14.11 21.33 0.63
N ASP A 196 14.34 20.08 1.01
CA ASP A 196 14.70 18.98 0.12
C ASP A 196 13.48 18.60 -0.73
N GLY A 197 13.72 18.35 -2.02
CA GLY A 197 12.68 18.11 -3.01
C GLY A 197 12.36 16.63 -3.19
N TYR A 198 11.10 16.28 -2.95
CA TYR A 198 10.58 14.91 -3.08
C TYR A 198 9.55 14.82 -4.21
N ARG A 199 9.37 13.63 -4.76
CA ARG A 199 8.32 13.29 -5.72
C ARG A 199 7.21 12.53 -5.01
N ILE A 200 6.07 13.17 -4.87
CA ILE A 200 4.92 12.61 -4.17
C ILE A 200 3.88 12.17 -5.18
N ASN A 201 3.52 10.89 -5.12
CA ASN A 201 2.40 10.34 -5.85
C ASN A 201 1.13 10.51 -5.03
N TRP A 202 0.20 11.31 -5.53
CA TRP A 202 -1.09 11.56 -4.90
C TRP A 202 -2.16 10.69 -5.52
N GLN A 203 -2.84 9.92 -4.70
CA GLN A 203 -4.14 9.33 -5.01
C GLN A 203 -5.23 10.24 -4.48
N VAL A 204 -6.14 10.66 -5.36
CA VAL A 204 -7.18 11.63 -5.00
C VAL A 204 -8.58 11.09 -5.26
N SER A 205 -9.49 11.45 -4.37
CA SER A 205 -10.91 11.15 -4.46
C SER A 205 -11.74 12.35 -4.07
N LYS A 206 -12.88 12.52 -4.76
CA LYS A 206 -13.88 13.54 -4.46
C LYS A 206 -14.85 13.02 -3.40
N MET A 207 -15.16 13.86 -2.43
CA MET A 207 -16.16 13.61 -1.38
C MET A 207 -17.14 14.77 -1.36
N VAL A 208 -18.42 14.48 -1.15
CA VAL A 208 -19.45 15.49 -0.94
C VAL A 208 -19.96 15.38 0.49
N ARG A 209 -19.89 16.49 1.25
CA ARG A 209 -20.40 16.54 2.63
C ARG A 209 -21.16 17.85 2.81
N GLN A 210 -22.38 17.79 3.35
CA GLN A 210 -23.23 18.96 3.56
C GLN A 210 -23.38 19.84 2.29
N ASN A 211 -23.53 19.21 1.12
CA ASN A 211 -23.66 19.88 -0.17
C ASN A 211 -22.41 20.71 -0.59
N GLN A 212 -21.24 20.43 0.00
CA GLN A 212 -19.95 21.00 -0.38
C GLN A 212 -19.02 19.90 -0.90
N ASN A 213 -18.22 20.24 -1.92
CA ASN A 213 -17.22 19.34 -2.50
C ASN A 213 -15.90 19.47 -1.74
N PHE A 214 -15.32 18.32 -1.42
CA PHE A 214 -13.99 18.18 -0.86
C PHE A 214 -13.17 17.20 -1.70
N ILE A 215 -11.86 17.40 -1.74
CA ILE A 215 -10.93 16.43 -2.29
C ILE A 215 -10.09 15.86 -1.15
N ILE A 216 -10.09 14.53 -1.02
CA ILE A 216 -9.17 13.82 -0.13
C ILE A 216 -8.02 13.32 -0.99
N ALA A 217 -6.79 13.64 -0.60
CA ALA A 217 -5.59 13.22 -1.29
C ALA A 217 -4.66 12.46 -0.33
N VAL A 218 -4.22 11.28 -0.77
CA VAL A 218 -3.26 10.42 -0.06
C VAL A 218 -1.96 10.41 -0.85
N GLY A 219 -0.89 10.89 -0.24
CA GLY A 219 0.42 11.08 -0.85
C GLY A 219 1.44 10.05 -0.35
N SER A 220 2.15 9.42 -1.30
CA SER A 220 3.30 8.56 -1.02
C SER A 220 4.57 9.09 -1.69
N ASP A 221 5.68 9.09 -0.96
CA ASP A 221 6.99 9.44 -1.52
C ASP A 221 7.49 8.31 -2.44
N ILE A 222 7.77 8.68 -3.70
CA ILE A 222 8.29 7.77 -4.72
C ILE A 222 9.69 8.18 -5.22
N SER A 223 10.35 9.12 -4.54
CA SER A 223 11.68 9.64 -4.90
C SER A 223 12.70 8.51 -5.05
N SER A 224 12.81 7.66 -4.04
CA SER A 224 13.74 6.53 -4.03
C SER A 224 13.47 5.51 -5.14
N LEU A 225 12.19 5.27 -5.46
CA LEU A 225 11.79 4.38 -6.55
C LEU A 225 12.19 4.94 -7.92
N ILE A 226 12.01 6.25 -8.13
CA ILE A 226 12.42 6.93 -9.36
C ILE A 226 13.95 6.88 -9.50
N GLU A 227 14.70 7.18 -8.44
CA GLU A 227 16.16 7.13 -8.46
C GLU A 227 16.69 5.73 -8.76
N GLN A 228 16.13 4.70 -8.12
CA GLN A 228 16.50 3.31 -8.39
C GLN A 228 16.22 2.92 -9.84
N SER A 229 15.06 3.32 -10.36
CA SER A 229 14.68 3.08 -11.76
C SER A 229 15.65 3.75 -12.74
N ASN A 230 16.00 5.02 -12.49
CA ASN A 230 16.96 5.77 -13.30
C ASN A 230 18.35 5.16 -13.25
N ASN A 231 18.87 4.84 -12.06
CA ASN A 231 20.17 4.20 -11.88
C ASN A 231 20.21 2.82 -12.57
N PHE A 232 19.12 2.05 -12.48
CA PHE A 232 19.01 0.78 -13.18
C PHE A 232 19.05 0.97 -14.71
N LYS A 233 18.31 1.95 -15.23
CA LYS A 233 18.32 2.29 -16.66
C LYS A 233 19.72 2.72 -17.13
N GLU A 234 20.40 3.58 -16.39
CA GLU A 234 21.78 4.01 -16.71
C GLU A 234 22.76 2.83 -16.72
N LYS A 235 22.65 1.92 -15.74
CA LYS A 235 23.44 0.69 -15.73
C LYS A 235 23.15 -0.20 -16.93
N LEU A 236 21.88 -0.36 -17.32
CA LEU A 236 21.51 -1.12 -18.52
C LEU A 236 22.07 -0.49 -19.79
N ASP A 237 21.97 0.84 -19.92
CA ASP A 237 22.48 1.56 -21.10
C ASP A 237 24.01 1.46 -21.17
N SER A 238 24.71 1.59 -20.03
CA SER A 238 26.15 1.38 -19.91
C SER A 238 26.57 -0.05 -20.32
N ILE A 239 25.86 -1.08 -19.84
CA ILE A 239 26.10 -2.48 -20.23
C ILE A 239 25.87 -2.69 -21.72
N LYS A 240 24.80 -2.12 -22.30
CA LYS A 240 24.51 -2.22 -23.74
C LYS A 240 25.62 -1.58 -24.57
N VAL A 241 26.07 -0.39 -24.21
CA VAL A 241 27.18 0.29 -24.89
C VAL A 241 28.47 -0.54 -24.75
N GLY A 242 28.79 -1.01 -23.55
CA GLY A 242 29.96 -1.84 -23.30
C GLY A 242 29.97 -3.13 -24.11
N PHE A 243 28.84 -3.82 -24.18
CA PHE A 243 28.65 -5.01 -25.02
C PHE A 243 28.84 -4.69 -26.51
N GLU A 244 28.24 -3.59 -26.97
CA GLU A 244 28.20 -3.22 -28.38
C GLU A 244 29.58 -2.79 -28.93
N TYR A 245 30.36 -2.07 -28.13
CA TYR A 245 31.69 -1.60 -28.49
C TYR A 245 32.81 -2.51 -27.98
N PHE A 246 32.48 -3.67 -27.42
CA PHE A 246 33.48 -4.63 -26.94
C PHE A 246 34.43 -5.04 -28.07
N PRO A 247 35.75 -5.10 -27.84
CA PRO A 247 36.73 -5.34 -28.91
C PRO A 247 36.66 -6.76 -29.49
N PHE A 248 36.01 -7.69 -28.80
CA PHE A 248 35.79 -9.07 -29.23
C PHE A 248 34.38 -9.27 -29.77
N ALA A 249 34.24 -10.25 -30.66
CA ALA A 249 32.95 -10.71 -31.10
C ALA A 249 32.29 -11.46 -29.95
N VAL A 250 31.17 -10.97 -29.43
CA VAL A 250 30.45 -11.60 -28.33
C VAL A 250 29.03 -11.93 -28.76
N GLY A 251 28.59 -13.14 -28.46
CA GLY A 251 27.21 -13.59 -28.63
C GLY A 251 26.70 -14.35 -27.42
N TYR A 252 25.45 -14.13 -27.06
CA TYR A 252 24.70 -14.93 -26.11
C TYR A 252 23.83 -15.93 -26.86
N MET A 253 23.77 -17.15 -26.35
CA MET A 253 23.11 -18.27 -27.00
C MET A 253 22.32 -19.07 -25.97
N ASN A 254 21.12 -19.52 -26.34
CA ASN A 254 20.27 -20.35 -25.49
C ASN A 254 20.72 -21.83 -25.50
N SER A 255 20.02 -22.68 -24.76
CA SER A 255 20.30 -24.12 -24.68
C SER A 255 20.00 -24.93 -25.95
N THR A 256 19.41 -24.32 -26.98
CA THR A 256 19.18 -24.98 -28.28
C THR A 256 20.28 -24.65 -29.29
N GLY A 257 21.24 -23.79 -28.93
CA GLY A 257 22.29 -23.36 -29.84
C GLY A 257 21.88 -22.15 -30.70
N THR A 258 20.82 -21.44 -30.33
CA THR A 258 20.34 -20.25 -31.04
C THR A 258 20.85 -18.99 -30.37
N PHE A 259 21.52 -18.12 -31.13
CA PHE A 259 21.96 -16.82 -30.65
C PHE A 259 20.76 -15.93 -30.36
N THR A 260 20.68 -15.43 -29.13
CA THR A 260 19.63 -14.52 -28.66
C THR A 260 20.07 -13.06 -28.72
N THR A 261 21.38 -12.80 -28.67
CA THR A 261 21.94 -11.45 -28.72
C THR A 261 23.39 -11.52 -29.20
N ILE A 262 23.78 -10.65 -30.12
CA ILE A 262 25.16 -10.56 -30.64
C ILE A 262 25.59 -9.09 -30.72
N ASN A 263 26.87 -8.81 -30.51
CA ASN A 263 27.38 -7.44 -30.63
C ASN A 263 27.81 -7.11 -32.08
N LYS A 264 27.99 -5.81 -32.38
CA LYS A 264 28.50 -5.33 -33.68
C LYS A 264 29.78 -6.02 -34.14
N LYS A 265 30.69 -6.33 -33.22
CA LYS A 265 31.94 -7.00 -33.58
C LYS A 265 31.72 -8.42 -34.08
N PHE A 266 30.78 -9.15 -33.46
CA PHE A 266 30.36 -10.49 -33.87
C PHE A 266 29.73 -10.47 -35.25
N MET A 267 28.81 -9.53 -35.51
CA MET A 267 28.20 -9.35 -36.83
C MET A 267 29.25 -9.11 -37.92
N LYS A 268 30.18 -8.18 -37.67
CA LYS A 268 31.26 -7.86 -38.61
C LYS A 268 32.23 -9.02 -38.83
N MET A 269 32.54 -9.78 -37.78
CA MET A 269 33.49 -10.90 -37.85
C MET A 269 32.93 -12.07 -38.66
N PHE A 270 31.64 -12.36 -38.52
CA PHE A 270 30.99 -13.50 -39.15
C PHE A 270 30.06 -13.12 -40.32
N HIS A 271 30.11 -11.87 -40.76
CA HIS A 271 29.35 -11.35 -41.91
C HIS A 271 27.83 -11.53 -41.80
N ILE A 272 27.31 -11.40 -40.58
CA ILE A 272 25.87 -11.44 -40.30
C ILE A 272 25.26 -10.09 -40.68
N LYS A 273 24.16 -10.12 -41.44
CA LYS A 273 23.50 -8.92 -41.98
C LYS A 273 22.30 -8.45 -41.15
N ASP A 274 21.72 -9.33 -40.35
CA ASP A 274 20.52 -9.06 -39.56
C ASP A 274 20.84 -9.20 -38.07
N GLU A 275 20.65 -8.11 -37.33
CA GLU A 275 20.88 -8.01 -35.89
C GLU A 275 19.76 -8.68 -35.06
N ASN A 276 18.57 -8.86 -35.65
CA ASN A 276 17.39 -9.44 -35.00
C ASN A 276 17.15 -10.91 -35.38
N ALA A 277 18.00 -11.48 -36.23
CA ALA A 277 17.87 -12.88 -36.58
C ALA A 277 18.29 -13.76 -35.39
N HIS A 278 17.35 -14.57 -34.90
CA HIS A 278 17.66 -15.73 -34.07
C HIS A 278 18.44 -16.74 -34.92
N ILE A 279 19.76 -16.57 -34.94
CA ILE A 279 20.67 -17.35 -35.79
C ILE A 279 21.10 -18.58 -35.02
N ASP A 280 20.86 -19.75 -35.59
CA ASP A 280 21.42 -20.98 -35.02
C ASP A 280 22.93 -21.05 -35.26
N PHE A 281 23.66 -21.60 -34.29
CA PHE A 281 25.10 -21.79 -34.36
C PHE A 281 25.56 -22.43 -35.68
N ASN A 282 24.82 -23.43 -36.15
CA ASN A 282 25.09 -24.17 -37.38
C ASN A 282 24.77 -23.40 -38.67
N GLN A 283 24.04 -22.28 -38.60
CA GLN A 283 23.77 -21.43 -39.75
C GLN A 283 24.95 -20.49 -40.07
N ILE A 284 25.87 -20.29 -39.11
CA ILE A 284 27.08 -19.49 -39.33
C ILE A 284 28.12 -20.38 -40.02
N PRO A 285 28.51 -20.09 -41.29
CA PRO A 285 29.38 -20.98 -42.07
C PRO A 285 30.74 -21.25 -41.42
N PHE A 286 31.26 -20.30 -40.65
CA PHE A 286 32.50 -20.46 -39.89
C PHE A 286 32.38 -21.55 -38.84
N PHE A 287 31.32 -21.54 -38.03
CA PHE A 287 31.14 -22.52 -36.97
C PHE A 287 30.84 -23.90 -37.55
N LYS A 288 29.89 -24.00 -38.49
CA LYS A 288 29.54 -25.27 -39.15
C LYS A 288 30.74 -26.01 -39.74
N LYS A 289 31.68 -25.28 -40.36
CA LYS A 289 32.82 -25.90 -41.06
C LYS A 289 33.98 -26.29 -40.13
N ASN A 290 34.17 -25.58 -39.02
CA ASN A 290 35.39 -25.69 -38.21
C ASN A 290 35.14 -26.22 -36.80
N ILE A 291 33.89 -26.23 -36.38
CA ILE A 291 33.43 -26.67 -35.06
C ILE A 291 32.36 -27.71 -35.39
N ASP A 292 32.80 -28.91 -35.73
CA ASP A 292 32.00 -30.03 -36.27
C ASP A 292 31.06 -30.60 -35.18
N PHE A 293 29.90 -29.97 -35.05
CA PHE A 293 28.87 -30.25 -34.04
C PHE A 293 27.56 -30.60 -34.74
N ASP A 294 27.50 -31.79 -35.34
CA ASP A 294 26.37 -32.20 -36.18
C ASP A 294 25.00 -32.17 -35.46
N GLN A 295 24.96 -32.11 -34.12
CA GLN A 295 23.76 -31.66 -33.37
C GLN A 295 24.14 -30.77 -32.17
N MET A 296 24.43 -29.49 -32.43
CA MET A 296 24.74 -28.50 -31.39
C MET A 296 23.68 -28.45 -30.27
N SER A 297 22.39 -28.59 -30.59
CA SER A 297 21.29 -28.60 -29.61
C SER A 297 21.37 -29.75 -28.60
N GLU A 298 21.95 -30.89 -28.97
CA GLU A 298 22.13 -32.06 -28.10
C GLU A 298 23.39 -31.92 -27.24
N ASN A 299 24.49 -31.48 -27.85
CA ASN A 299 25.80 -31.44 -27.19
C ASN A 299 26.02 -30.18 -26.35
N ILE A 300 25.38 -29.06 -26.68
CA ILE A 300 25.55 -27.79 -25.97
C ILE A 300 25.20 -27.93 -24.48
N LYS A 301 24.21 -28.76 -24.14
CA LYS A 301 23.78 -29.02 -22.75
C LYS A 301 24.89 -29.58 -21.85
N LEU A 302 25.91 -30.21 -22.45
CA LEU A 302 27.05 -30.83 -21.78
C LEU A 302 28.26 -29.89 -21.67
N ILE A 303 28.26 -28.76 -22.38
CA ILE A 303 29.37 -27.81 -22.41
C ILE A 303 29.34 -26.96 -21.13
N LYS A 304 30.35 -27.11 -20.27
CA LYS A 304 30.60 -26.14 -19.19
C LYS A 304 31.47 -24.99 -19.68
N GLU A 305 32.54 -25.35 -20.38
CA GLU A 305 33.50 -24.44 -20.98
C GLU A 305 34.21 -25.15 -22.13
N LEU A 306 34.53 -24.41 -23.19
CA LEU A 306 35.10 -24.96 -24.40
C LEU A 306 35.84 -23.87 -25.18
N SER A 307 37.04 -24.18 -25.67
CA SER A 307 37.89 -23.23 -26.39
C SER A 307 38.47 -23.84 -27.65
N TYR A 308 38.40 -23.13 -28.76
CA TYR A 308 38.93 -23.56 -30.06
C TYR A 308 39.83 -22.51 -30.68
N LYS A 309 40.87 -22.96 -31.39
CA LYS A 309 41.69 -22.10 -32.25
C LYS A 309 41.55 -22.56 -33.70
N VAL A 310 41.04 -21.68 -34.54
CA VAL A 310 40.70 -21.99 -35.94
C VAL A 310 41.43 -21.05 -36.88
N LYS A 311 41.96 -21.60 -37.97
CA LYS A 311 42.48 -20.83 -39.11
C LYS A 311 41.34 -20.53 -40.08
N TYR A 312 40.88 -19.28 -40.11
CA TYR A 312 39.80 -18.83 -40.98
C TYR A 312 40.36 -18.15 -42.24
N PRO A 313 40.24 -18.76 -43.43
CA PRO A 313 40.63 -18.12 -44.67
C PRO A 313 39.64 -17.00 -45.01
N THR A 314 40.12 -15.77 -45.07
CA THR A 314 39.38 -14.63 -45.63
C THR A 314 39.93 -14.28 -47.01
N LYS A 315 39.19 -13.50 -47.81
CA LYS A 315 39.56 -13.15 -49.20
C LYS A 315 41.00 -12.64 -49.36
N ASN A 316 41.59 -12.03 -48.32
CA ASN A 316 42.93 -11.42 -48.41
C ASN A 316 43.98 -12.02 -47.47
N LYS A 317 43.62 -12.76 -46.39
CA LYS A 317 44.55 -13.35 -45.40
C LYS A 317 43.92 -14.52 -44.63
N VAL A 318 44.74 -15.41 -44.08
CA VAL A 318 44.32 -16.40 -43.08
C VAL A 318 44.31 -15.74 -41.70
N LEU A 319 43.16 -15.74 -41.02
CA LEU A 319 43.00 -15.22 -39.66
C LEU A 319 43.06 -16.38 -38.66
N ASN A 320 43.87 -16.25 -37.61
CA ASN A 320 43.80 -17.16 -36.46
C ASN A 320 42.75 -16.60 -35.48
N ILE A 321 41.70 -17.37 -35.20
CA ILE A 321 40.58 -16.96 -34.35
C ILE A 321 40.52 -17.92 -33.15
N SER A 322 40.48 -17.37 -31.93
CA SER A 322 40.05 -18.10 -30.74
C SER A 322 38.54 -17.98 -30.62
N VAL A 323 37.85 -19.08 -30.30
CA VAL A 323 36.43 -19.08 -29.94
C VAL A 323 36.30 -19.76 -28.60
N ASP A 324 35.80 -19.02 -27.62
CA ASP A 324 35.59 -19.48 -26.25
C ASP A 324 34.09 -19.51 -25.98
N ILE A 325 33.56 -20.66 -25.58
CA ILE A 325 32.15 -20.88 -25.25
C ILE A 325 32.07 -21.28 -23.78
N ARG A 326 31.33 -20.52 -22.98
CA ARG A 326 31.16 -20.80 -21.55
C ARG A 326 29.70 -20.74 -21.15
N MET A 327 29.28 -21.66 -20.27
CA MET A 327 27.95 -21.64 -19.69
C MET A 327 27.88 -20.60 -18.56
N LEU A 328 26.91 -19.69 -18.64
CA LEU A 328 26.54 -18.73 -17.60
C LEU A 328 25.36 -19.34 -16.83
N SER A 329 25.67 -20.02 -15.72
CA SER A 329 24.79 -20.77 -14.81
C SER A 329 23.26 -20.62 -14.94
N GLY A 330 22.56 -21.75 -15.10
CA GLY A 330 21.11 -21.90 -14.84
C GLY A 330 20.84 -23.10 -13.92
N LYS A 331 20.03 -22.92 -12.85
CA LYS A 331 19.64 -23.99 -11.91
C LYS A 331 18.69 -25.04 -12.53
N LYS A 332 18.07 -24.74 -13.68
CA LYS A 332 17.19 -25.64 -14.43
C LYS A 332 17.73 -25.79 -15.86
N GLU A 333 17.53 -26.94 -16.49
CA GLU A 333 18.00 -27.17 -17.87
C GLU A 333 17.47 -26.16 -18.89
N SER A 334 16.26 -25.64 -18.67
CA SER A 334 15.63 -24.61 -19.51
C SER A 334 16.17 -23.19 -19.33
N SER A 335 17.09 -22.96 -18.37
CA SER A 335 17.68 -21.63 -18.11
C SER A 335 19.19 -21.57 -18.37
N LYS A 336 19.76 -22.56 -19.07
CA LYS A 336 21.18 -22.53 -19.46
C LYS A 336 21.40 -21.48 -20.56
N LEU A 337 22.18 -20.45 -20.24
CA LEU A 337 22.66 -19.43 -21.19
C LEU A 337 24.15 -19.67 -21.46
N TYR A 338 24.59 -19.46 -22.69
CA TYR A 338 25.98 -19.58 -23.10
C TYR A 338 26.48 -18.25 -23.61
N ILE A 339 27.71 -17.91 -23.25
CA ILE A 339 28.46 -16.80 -23.87
C ILE A 339 29.47 -17.37 -24.83
N VAL A 340 29.50 -16.84 -26.05
CA VAL A 340 30.46 -17.15 -27.10
C VAL A 340 31.30 -15.90 -27.34
N VAL A 341 32.60 -16.00 -27.10
CA VAL A 341 33.57 -14.93 -27.32
C VAL A 341 34.53 -15.35 -28.41
N ALA A 342 34.59 -14.61 -29.50
CA ALA A 342 35.53 -14.83 -30.59
C ALA A 342 36.49 -13.64 -30.76
N HIS A 343 37.78 -13.92 -30.85
CA HIS A 343 38.80 -12.89 -31.01
C HIS A 343 39.95 -13.36 -31.90
N LYS A 344 40.64 -12.39 -32.53
CA LYS A 344 41.80 -12.68 -33.37
C LYS A 344 43.03 -12.90 -32.49
N ILE A 345 43.77 -13.97 -32.75
CA ILE A 345 45.05 -14.26 -32.11
C ILE A 345 46.17 -13.82 -33.06
N LYS A 346 47.23 -13.18 -32.53
CA LYS A 346 48.43 -12.91 -33.33
C LYS A 346 49.09 -14.24 -33.70
N SER A 347 49.39 -14.38 -35.00
CA SER A 347 50.07 -15.54 -35.59
C SER A 347 51.48 -15.69 -35.07
#